data_AF-A0A399MCE0-F1
#
_entry.id   AF-A0A399MCE0-F1
#
_cell.length_a   1.000
_cell.length_b   1.000
_cell.length_c   1.000
_cell.angle_alpha   90.00
_cell.angle_beta   90.00
_cell.angle_gamma   90.00
#
_symmetry.space_group_name_H-M   'P 1'
#
loop_
_entity.id
_entity.type
_entity.pdbx_description
1 polymer ?
#
loop_
_entity_poly.entity_id
_entity_poly.type
_entity_poly.pdbx_seq_one_letter_code
_entity_poly.pdbx_strand_id
1 'polypeptide(L)'
;MNKPFDMELFLAGVLTGSYATRQRHLRQAKVIQAAIAERWQRETPWVWQRKHVAWFLDHRLRERSDATRYYYLLTVQLLVHRLEKTWFFKCQAKI
;
A
#
# COMPACT_ATOMS: atom_id res chain seq x y z
N MET A 1 -7.42 21.22 -3.62
CA MET A 1 -7.76 20.70 -2.27
C MET A 1 -6.61 21.11 -1.35
N ASN A 2 -6.83 21.91 -0.30
CA ASN A 2 -5.74 22.60 0.43
C ASN A 2 -5.08 21.77 1.55
N LYS A 3 -5.54 20.54 1.82
CA LYS A 3 -4.98 19.68 2.86
C LYS A 3 -4.46 18.38 2.24
N PRO A 4 -3.19 17.98 2.49
CA PRO A 4 -2.67 16.70 2.03
C PRO A 4 -3.45 15.55 2.66
N PHE A 5 -3.61 14.45 1.91
CA PHE A 5 -4.28 13.26 2.40
C PHE A 5 -3.51 12.64 3.57
N ASP A 6 -4.22 12.37 4.67
CA ASP A 6 -3.65 11.80 5.90
C ASP A 6 -3.77 10.27 5.89
N MET A 7 -2.66 9.59 5.59
CA MET A 7 -2.58 8.13 5.57
C MET A 7 -2.73 7.50 6.95
N GLU A 8 -2.32 8.19 8.02
CA GLU A 8 -2.39 7.67 9.38
C GLU A 8 -3.83 7.65 9.86
N LEU A 9 -4.54 8.76 9.68
CA LEU A 9 -5.96 8.82 9.97
C LEU A 9 -6.76 7.81 9.15
N PHE A 10 -6.40 7.62 7.88
CA PHE A 10 -7.04 6.65 7.00
C PHE A 10 -6.89 5.21 7.51
N LEU A 11 -5.70 4.83 8.00
CA LEU A 11 -5.40 3.46 8.43
C LEU A 11 -5.65 3.21 9.93
N ALA A 12 -5.97 4.23 10.73
CA ALA A 12 -6.13 4.13 12.18
C ALA A 12 -7.09 3.01 12.63
N GLY A 13 -8.17 2.77 11.87
CA GLY A 13 -9.16 1.72 12.19
C GLY A 13 -8.73 0.28 11.87
N VAL A 14 -7.66 0.08 11.10
CA VAL A 14 -7.19 -1.26 10.69
C VAL A 14 -5.78 -1.58 11.17
N LEU A 15 -5.05 -0.59 11.68
CA LEU A 15 -3.69 -0.77 12.19
C LEU A 15 -3.71 -1.36 13.60
N THR A 16 -3.38 -2.63 13.69
CA THR A 16 -3.26 -3.37 14.94
C THR A 16 -1.79 -3.73 15.25
N GLY A 17 -1.54 -4.21 16.46
CA GLY A 17 -0.21 -4.68 16.88
C GLY A 17 0.73 -3.60 17.42
N SER A 18 2.01 -3.94 17.53
CA SER A 18 3.03 -3.10 18.16
C SER A 18 3.22 -1.77 17.43
N TYR A 19 3.67 -0.75 18.16
CA TYR A 19 3.96 0.58 17.58
C TYR A 19 4.91 0.50 16.38
N ALA A 20 5.99 -0.28 16.51
CA ALA A 20 6.96 -0.47 15.42
C ALA A 20 6.33 -1.08 14.15
N THR A 21 5.42 -2.05 14.32
CA THR A 21 4.72 -2.69 13.19
C THR A 21 3.76 -1.71 12.52
N ARG A 22 2.98 -0.95 13.31
CA ARG A 22 2.09 0.09 12.79
C ARG A 22 2.85 1.16 12.00
N GLN A 23 4.00 1.62 12.53
CA GLN A 23 4.86 2.59 11.85
C GLN A 23 5.44 2.05 10.53
N ARG A 24 5.77 0.75 10.45
CA ARG A 24 6.20 0.12 9.19
C ARG A 24 5.10 0.21 8.14
N HIS A 25 3.88 -0.19 8.49
CA HIS A 25 2.74 -0.13 7.56
C HIS A 25 2.46 1.30 7.09
N LEU A 26 2.49 2.28 8.00
CA LEU A 26 2.31 3.69 7.65
C LEU A 26 3.36 4.18 6.64
N ARG A 27 4.64 3.88 6.88
CA ARG A 27 5.72 4.26 5.97
C ARG A 27 5.54 3.62 4.59
N GLN A 28 5.24 2.32 4.54
CA GLN A 28 5.02 1.61 3.28
C GLN A 28 3.78 2.11 2.53
N ALA A 29 2.69 2.40 3.25
CA ALA A 29 1.47 2.93 2.65
C ALA A 29 1.68 4.32 2.02
N LYS A 30 2.47 5.19 2.67
CA LYS A 30 2.88 6.49 2.10
C LYS A 30 3.73 6.32 0.83
N VAL A 31 4.62 5.33 0.78
CA VAL A 31 5.40 5.01 -0.43
C VAL A 31 4.49 4.53 -1.57
N ILE A 32 3.53 3.65 -1.28
CA ILE A 32 2.54 3.18 -2.26
C ILE A 32 1.75 4.37 -2.81
N GLN A 33 1.27 5.24 -1.92
CA GLN A 33 0.51 6.43 -2.30
C GLN A 33 1.30 7.36 -3.20
N ALA A 34 2.52 7.71 -2.81
CA ALA A 34 3.38 8.59 -3.60
C ALA A 34 3.62 8.01 -5.00
N ALA A 35 3.93 6.71 -5.11
CA ALA A 35 4.18 6.06 -6.39
C ALA A 35 2.94 6.00 -7.30
N ILE A 36 1.74 5.78 -6.73
CA ILE A 36 0.48 5.78 -7.48
C ILE A 36 0.10 7.21 -7.89
N ALA A 37 0.28 8.19 -7.01
CA ALA A 37 0.03 9.60 -7.30
C ALA A 37 0.95 10.12 -8.40
N GLU A 38 2.25 9.82 -8.32
CA GLU A 38 3.26 10.14 -9.33
C GLU A 38 2.86 9.64 -10.73
N ARG A 39 2.34 8.41 -10.83
CA ARG A 39 2.01 7.80 -12.13
C ARG A 39 0.63 8.13 -12.67
N TRP A 40 -0.40 8.25 -11.83
CA TRP A 40 -1.80 8.40 -12.28
C TRP A 40 -2.52 9.64 -11.74
N GLN A 41 -1.84 10.49 -10.96
CA GLN A 41 -2.46 11.64 -10.29
C GLN A 41 -3.67 11.21 -9.45
N ARG A 42 -3.53 10.08 -8.75
CA ARG A 42 -4.53 9.52 -7.81
C ARG A 42 -4.03 9.65 -6.39
N GLU A 43 -4.19 10.85 -5.85
CA GLU A 43 -3.63 11.26 -4.55
C GLU A 43 -4.25 10.52 -3.36
N THR A 44 -5.51 10.10 -3.47
CA THR A 44 -6.23 9.45 -2.37
C THR A 44 -6.46 7.96 -2.64
N PRO A 45 -6.28 7.08 -1.65
CA PRO A 45 -6.56 5.65 -1.76
C PRO A 45 -8.00 5.32 -2.18
N TRP A 46 -8.98 6.18 -1.84
CA TRP A 46 -10.39 5.98 -2.16
C TRP A 46 -10.67 5.79 -3.66
N VAL A 47 -9.90 6.46 -4.52
CA VAL A 47 -10.06 6.39 -5.99
C VAL A 47 -9.18 5.32 -6.63
N TRP A 48 -8.47 4.51 -5.84
CA TRP A 48 -7.62 3.47 -6.38
C TRP A 48 -8.45 2.35 -7.00
N GLN A 49 -7.85 1.72 -8.01
CA GLN A 49 -8.34 0.51 -8.64
C GLN A 49 -7.30 -0.58 -8.45
N ARG A 50 -7.72 -1.85 -8.56
CA ARG A 50 -6.84 -3.02 -8.43
C ARG A 50 -5.57 -2.89 -9.25
N LYS A 51 -5.66 -2.35 -10.47
CA LYS A 51 -4.53 -2.16 -11.39
C LYS A 51 -3.44 -1.22 -10.84
N HIS A 52 -3.80 -0.20 -10.06
CA HIS A 52 -2.80 0.73 -9.51
C HIS A 52 -1.92 0.03 -8.48
N VAL A 53 -2.55 -0.77 -7.61
CA VAL A 53 -1.88 -1.55 -6.58
C VAL A 53 -1.09 -2.71 -7.18
N ALA A 54 -1.67 -3.43 -8.15
CA ALA A 54 -0.99 -4.50 -8.89
C ALA A 54 0.31 -3.99 -9.53
N TRP A 55 0.22 -2.89 -10.26
CA TRP A 55 1.38 -2.28 -10.88
C TRP A 55 2.47 -1.91 -9.88
N PHE A 56 2.12 -1.36 -8.71
CA PHE A 56 3.12 -1.04 -7.69
C PHE A 56 3.89 -2.30 -7.25
N LEU A 57 3.18 -3.40 -6.99
CA LEU A 57 3.78 -4.67 -6.60
C LEU A 57 4.65 -5.28 -7.71
N ASP A 58 4.17 -5.23 -8.95
CA ASP A 58 4.81 -5.91 -10.08
C ASP A 58 5.97 -5.10 -10.68
N HIS A 59 5.88 -3.77 -10.66
CA HIS A 59 6.84 -2.88 -11.32
C HIS A 59 7.73 -2.15 -10.31
N ARG A 60 7.15 -1.44 -9.34
CA ARG A 60 7.95 -0.63 -8.38
C ARG A 60 8.75 -1.51 -7.40
N LEU A 61 8.24 -2.70 -7.08
CA LEU A 61 8.94 -3.68 -6.24
C LEU A 61 9.64 -4.78 -7.03
N ARG A 62 9.74 -4.66 -8.36
CA ARG A 62 10.34 -5.71 -9.21
C ARG A 62 11.77 -6.04 -8.79
N GLU A 63 12.57 -5.05 -8.43
CA GLU A 63 13.99 -5.23 -8.10
C GLU A 63 14.26 -5.42 -6.60
N ARG A 64 13.21 -5.37 -5.77
CA ARG A 64 13.37 -5.56 -4.32
C ARG A 64 13.47 -7.03 -3.95
N SER A 65 14.05 -7.30 -2.77
CA SER A 65 14.13 -8.65 -2.21
C SER A 65 12.74 -9.21 -1.88
N ASP A 66 12.63 -10.53 -1.83
CA ASP A 66 11.37 -11.20 -1.51
C ASP A 66 10.86 -10.83 -0.11
N ALA A 67 11.76 -10.67 0.87
CA ALA A 67 11.39 -10.16 2.19
C ALA A 67 10.78 -8.75 2.13
N THR A 68 11.35 -7.85 1.32
CA THR A 68 10.81 -6.50 1.14
C THR A 68 9.44 -6.56 0.47
N ARG A 69 9.31 -7.34 -0.62
CA ARG A 69 8.06 -7.55 -1.36
C ARG A 69 6.97 -8.10 -0.43
N TYR A 70 7.32 -9.07 0.42
CA TYR A 70 6.43 -9.66 1.42
C TYR A 70 5.87 -8.62 2.40
N TYR A 71 6.72 -7.77 2.99
CA TYR A 71 6.21 -6.74 3.91
C TYR A 71 5.32 -5.70 3.22
N TYR A 72 5.64 -5.31 1.99
CA TYR A 72 4.74 -4.44 1.22
C TYR A 72 3.40 -5.12 0.90
N LEU A 73 3.41 -6.43 0.63
CA LEU A 73 2.17 -7.18 0.43
C LEU A 73 1.28 -7.17 1.68
N LEU A 74 1.86 -7.34 2.88
CA LEU A 74 1.11 -7.23 4.14
C LEU A 74 0.47 -5.83 4.29
N THR A 75 1.18 -4.77 3.93
CA THR A 75 0.62 -3.41 3.91
C THR A 75 -0.50 -3.25 2.87
N VAL A 76 -0.36 -3.86 1.69
CA VAL A 76 -1.41 -3.88 0.67
C VAL A 76 -2.67 -4.58 1.18
N GLN A 77 -2.54 -5.68 1.92
CA GLN A 77 -3.69 -6.37 2.50
C GLN A 77 -4.48 -5.48 3.47
N LEU A 78 -3.78 -4.69 4.31
CA LEU A 78 -4.42 -3.71 5.18
C LEU A 78 -5.14 -2.61 4.39
N LEU A 79 -4.53 -2.12 3.31
CA LEU A 79 -5.15 -1.12 2.43
C LEU A 79 -6.40 -1.66 1.74
N VAL A 80 -6.34 -2.89 1.22
CA VAL A 80 -7.49 -3.57 0.60
C VAL A 80 -8.62 -3.76 1.60
N HIS A 81 -8.29 -4.21 2.81
CA HIS A 81 -9.25 -4.38 3.89
C HIS A 81 -9.90 -3.04 4.26
N ARG A 82 -9.11 -1.97 4.41
CA ARG A 82 -9.60 -0.62 4.71
C ARG A 82 -10.50 -0.05 3.61
N LEU A 83 -10.23 -0.38 2.35
CA LEU A 83 -11.01 0.02 1.18
C LEU A 83 -12.23 -0.88 0.93
N GLU A 84 -12.42 -1.93 1.73
CA GLU A 84 -13.48 -2.92 1.60
C GLU A 84 -13.54 -3.53 0.19
N LYS A 85 -12.36 -3.81 -0.38
CA LYS A 85 -12.24 -4.41 -1.73
C LYS A 85 -11.97 -5.91 -1.65
N THR A 86 -12.43 -6.62 -2.66
CA THR A 86 -12.19 -8.07 -2.81
C THR A 86 -10.88 -8.39 -3.54
N TRP A 87 -9.92 -7.46 -3.55
CA TRP A 87 -8.68 -7.64 -4.30
C TRP A 87 -7.72 -8.59 -3.60
N PHE A 88 -7.29 -9.63 -4.30
CA PHE A 88 -6.33 -10.57 -3.80
C PHE A 88 -4.99 -10.44 -4.54
N PHE A 89 -3.90 -10.41 -3.78
CA PHE A 89 -2.52 -10.31 -4.27
C PHE A 89 -1.67 -11.40 -3.63
N LYS A 90 -0.79 -12.03 -4.42
CA LYS A 90 0.14 -13.07 -3.95
C LYS A 90 1.58 -12.56 -4.01
N CYS A 91 2.43 -13.00 -3.09
CA CYS A 91 3.87 -12.77 -3.19
C CYS A 91 4.41 -13.71 -4.26
N GLN A 92 4.80 -13.18 -5.41
CA GLN A 92 5.57 -13.95 -6.38
C GLN A 92 7.03 -13.93 -5.92
N ALA A 93 7.53 -15.10 -5.50
CA ALA A 93 8.95 -15.34 -5.31
C ALA A 93 9.66 -15.21 -6.65
N LYS A 94 10.85 -14.59 -6.66
CA LYS A 94 11.69 -14.63 -7.86
C LYS A 94 12.26 -16.05 -7.98
N ILE A 95 12.02 -16.68 -9.12
CA ILE A 95 12.68 -17.92 -9.55
C ILE A 95 14.10 -17.55 -10.00
#